data_AF-A0A3M1D5B3-F1
#
_entry.id   AF-A0A3M1D5B3-F1
#
_cell.length_a   1.000
_cell.length_b   1.000
_cell.length_c   1.000
_cell.angle_alpha   90.00
_cell.angle_beta   90.00
_cell.angle_gamma   90.00
#
_symmetry.space_group_name_H-M   'P 1'
#
loop_
_entity.id
_entity.type
_entity.pdbx_description
1 polymer ?
#
loop_
_entity_poly.entity_id
_entity_poly.type
_entity_poly.pdbx_seq_one_letter_code
_entity_poly.pdbx_strand_id
1 'polypeptide(L)'
;MGLKEQLWDVLEQKDRSRLERLVASHARAVRYLLGWCYHERRELRAEAIRGLVMSADHHPRLVRRVVERLVWAMNEESGTNAYSAPDVLLELARSKPELVEPVIPELNRVAQEDCTIGDRASEVLQLLGKNPDVRGRWPEVFAVPPGRR
;
A
#
# COMPACT_ATOMS: atom_id res chain seq x y z
N MET A 1 2.97 -7.35 -28.09
CA MET A 1 2.04 -6.89 -27.04
C MET A 1 2.81 -6.04 -26.04
N GLY A 2 2.32 -4.84 -25.70
CA GLY A 2 3.02 -3.96 -24.76
C GLY A 2 2.96 -4.48 -23.32
N LEU A 3 3.79 -3.91 -22.44
CA LEU A 3 3.87 -4.32 -21.03
C LEU A 3 2.54 -4.14 -20.29
N LYS A 4 1.81 -3.05 -20.58
CA LYS A 4 0.52 -2.76 -19.95
C LYS A 4 -0.50 -3.84 -20.32
N GLU A 5 -0.59 -4.21 -21.59
CA GLU A 5 -1.49 -5.26 -22.07
C GLU A 5 -1.11 -6.62 -21.47
N GLN A 6 0.18 -6.95 -21.43
CA GLN A 6 0.66 -8.18 -20.78
C GLN A 6 0.31 -8.26 -19.29
N LEU A 7 0.47 -7.15 -18.56
CA LEU A 7 0.09 -7.11 -17.15
C LEU A 7 -1.43 -7.26 -17.01
N TRP A 8 -2.22 -6.55 -17.81
CA TRP A 8 -3.69 -6.66 -17.78
C TRP A 8 -4.15 -8.10 -17.96
N ASP A 9 -3.67 -8.78 -19.00
CA ASP A 9 -4.01 -10.19 -19.27
C ASP A 9 -3.66 -11.11 -18.10
N VAL A 10 -2.49 -10.89 -17.50
CA VAL A 10 -2.03 -11.67 -16.36
C VAL A 10 -2.87 -11.43 -15.11
N LEU A 11 -3.32 -10.20 -14.87
CA LEU A 11 -4.22 -9.90 -13.75
C LEU A 11 -5.60 -10.53 -13.96
N GLU A 12 -6.16 -10.48 -15.18
CA GLU A 12 -7.43 -11.14 -15.51
C GLU A 12 -7.34 -12.67 -15.33
N GLN A 13 -6.24 -13.27 -15.78
CA GLN A 13 -6.00 -14.71 -15.69
C GLN A 13 -5.53 -15.17 -14.30
N LYS A 14 -5.19 -14.22 -13.41
CA LYS A 14 -4.61 -14.49 -12.08
C LYS A 14 -3.36 -15.37 -12.13
N ASP A 15 -2.58 -15.26 -13.20
CA ASP A 15 -1.35 -16.04 -13.41
C ASP A 15 -0.21 -15.47 -12.56
N ARG A 16 -0.10 -15.96 -11.32
CA ARG A 16 0.86 -15.47 -10.33
C ARG A 16 2.31 -15.60 -10.79
N SER A 17 2.67 -16.73 -11.41
CA SER A 17 4.04 -17.00 -11.86
C SER A 17 4.44 -16.11 -13.02
N ARG A 18 3.52 -15.79 -13.92
CA ARG A 18 3.78 -14.82 -15.00
C ARG A 18 3.80 -13.39 -14.47
N LEU A 19 2.95 -13.05 -13.49
CA LEU A 19 3.00 -11.75 -12.83
C LEU A 19 4.36 -11.51 -12.19
N GLU A 20 4.88 -12.49 -11.44
CA GLU A 20 6.20 -12.42 -10.81
C GLU A 20 7.31 -12.10 -11.81
N ARG A 21 7.37 -12.86 -12.91
CA ARG A 21 8.37 -12.66 -13.96
C ARG A 21 8.25 -11.27 -14.59
N LEU A 22 7.03 -10.79 -14.81
CA LEU A 22 6.81 -9.46 -15.38
C LEU A 22 7.25 -8.35 -14.42
N VAL A 23 6.88 -8.43 -13.14
CA VAL A 23 7.26 -7.40 -12.15
C VAL A 23 8.73 -7.44 -11.82
N ALA A 24 9.38 -8.61 -11.83
CA ALA A 24 10.82 -8.74 -11.62
C ALA A 24 11.63 -8.11 -12.76
N SER A 25 11.15 -8.29 -14.00
CA SER A 25 11.88 -7.85 -15.20
C SER A 25 11.60 -6.39 -15.57
N HIS A 26 10.52 -5.78 -15.05
CA HIS A 26 10.07 -4.46 -15.50
C HIS A 26 9.65 -3.55 -14.34
N ALA A 27 10.56 -2.67 -13.93
CA ALA A 27 10.28 -1.60 -12.95
C ALA A 27 9.06 -0.72 -13.31
N ARG A 28 8.78 -0.55 -14.60
CA ARG A 28 7.62 0.20 -15.10
C ARG A 28 6.27 -0.46 -14.72
N ALA A 29 6.26 -1.75 -14.41
CA ALA A 29 5.07 -2.47 -13.96
C ALA A 29 4.45 -1.83 -12.70
N VAL A 30 5.28 -1.34 -11.78
CA VAL A 30 4.85 -0.65 -10.54
C VAL A 30 3.86 0.46 -10.85
N ARG A 31 4.13 1.27 -11.89
CA ARG A 31 3.27 2.40 -12.26
C ARG A 31 1.89 1.92 -12.78
N TYR A 32 1.87 0.86 -13.59
CA TYR A 32 0.63 0.32 -14.12
C TYR A 32 -0.21 -0.34 -13.03
N LEU A 33 0.43 -1.13 -12.17
CA LEU A 33 -0.20 -1.80 -11.03
C LEU A 33 -0.78 -0.78 -10.04
N LEU A 34 -0.05 0.29 -9.71
CA LEU A 34 -0.57 1.38 -8.89
C LEU A 34 -1.83 1.99 -9.50
N GLY A 35 -1.84 2.26 -10.82
CA GLY A 35 -3.02 2.79 -11.50
C GLY A 35 -4.25 1.88 -11.36
N TRP A 36 -4.06 0.57 -11.41
CA TRP A 36 -5.16 -0.40 -11.25
C TRP A 36 -5.55 -0.69 -9.81
N CYS A 37 -4.79 -0.24 -8.81
CA CYS A 37 -5.23 -0.26 -7.41
C CYS A 37 -6.45 0.65 -7.17
N TYR A 38 -6.78 1.54 -8.12
CA TYR A 38 -7.95 2.42 -8.09
C TYR A 38 -9.08 1.97 -9.04
N HIS A 39 -8.94 0.81 -9.69
CA HIS A 39 -9.91 0.36 -10.69
C HIS A 39 -11.27 0.06 -10.05
N GLU A 40 -12.39 0.26 -10.75
CA GLU A 40 -13.75 0.01 -10.21
C GLU A 40 -14.01 -1.47 -9.88
N ARG A 41 -13.46 -2.39 -10.68
CA ARG A 41 -13.53 -3.85 -10.45
C ARG A 41 -12.68 -4.25 -9.25
N ARG A 42 -13.34 -4.68 -8.17
CA ARG A 42 -12.71 -5.11 -6.92
C ARG A 42 -11.68 -6.23 -7.10
N GLU A 43 -11.98 -7.20 -7.97
CA GLU A 43 -11.08 -8.31 -8.24
C GLU A 43 -9.77 -7.84 -8.88
N LEU A 44 -9.87 -6.94 -9.87
CA LEU A 44 -8.70 -6.38 -10.54
C LEU A 44 -7.86 -5.53 -9.57
N ARG A 45 -8.50 -4.76 -8.68
CA ARG A 45 -7.78 -4.04 -7.62
C ARG A 45 -6.98 -5.00 -6.74
N ALA A 46 -7.61 -6.09 -6.31
CA ALA A 46 -6.96 -7.06 -5.44
C ALA A 46 -5.74 -7.71 -6.12
N GLU A 47 -5.85 -8.06 -7.41
CA GLU A 47 -4.71 -8.59 -8.18
C GLU A 47 -3.62 -7.53 -8.40
N ALA A 48 -4.01 -6.27 -8.65
CA ALA A 48 -3.06 -5.17 -8.82
C ALA A 48 -2.27 -4.89 -7.54
N ILE A 49 -2.94 -4.85 -6.38
CA ILE A 49 -2.30 -4.72 -5.06
C ILE A 49 -1.32 -5.87 -4.85
N ARG A 50 -1.76 -7.11 -5.14
CA ARG A 50 -0.91 -8.30 -5.08
C ARG A 50 0.33 -8.19 -5.95
N GLY A 51 0.23 -7.67 -7.17
CA GLY A 51 1.37 -7.44 -8.05
C GLY A 51 2.29 -6.33 -7.54
N LEU A 52 1.71 -5.28 -6.94
CA LEU A 52 2.47 -4.18 -6.34
C LEU A 52 3.29 -4.66 -5.14
N VAL A 53 2.71 -5.52 -4.29
CA VAL A 53 3.43 -6.16 -3.18
C VAL A 53 4.57 -7.05 -3.69
N MET A 54 4.37 -7.86 -4.74
CA MET A 54 5.48 -8.63 -5.34
C MET A 54 6.58 -7.74 -5.90
N SER A 55 6.19 -6.60 -6.49
CA SER A 55 7.16 -5.65 -7.02
C SER A 55 8.10 -5.12 -5.94
N ALA A 56 7.72 -5.20 -4.66
CA ALA A 56 8.56 -4.81 -3.54
C ALA A 56 9.82 -5.67 -3.42
N ASP A 57 9.76 -6.95 -3.81
CA ASP A 57 10.90 -7.88 -3.75
C ASP A 57 12.01 -7.51 -4.75
N HIS A 58 11.62 -6.93 -5.89
CA HIS A 58 12.54 -6.61 -6.98
C HIS A 58 12.84 -5.12 -7.08
N HIS A 59 11.91 -4.28 -6.63
CA HIS A 59 11.94 -2.82 -6.81
C HIS A 59 11.55 -2.07 -5.52
N PRO A 60 12.16 -2.36 -4.35
CA PRO A 60 11.73 -1.83 -3.05
C PRO A 60 11.77 -0.30 -3.00
N ARG A 61 12.77 0.34 -3.61
CA ARG A 61 12.86 1.81 -3.68
C ARG A 61 11.73 2.46 -4.48
N LEU A 62 11.20 1.77 -5.49
CA LEU A 62 10.06 2.27 -6.26
C LEU A 62 8.77 2.11 -5.46
N VAL A 63 8.58 0.96 -4.82
CA VAL A 63 7.41 0.72 -3.97
C VAL A 63 7.40 1.64 -2.76
N ARG A 64 8.54 1.93 -2.13
CA ARG A 64 8.63 2.94 -1.06
C ARG A 64 8.16 4.32 -1.52
N ARG A 65 8.54 4.77 -2.71
CA ARG A 65 8.03 6.03 -3.29
C ARG A 65 6.53 6.00 -3.57
N VAL A 66 5.98 4.83 -3.86
CA VAL A 66 4.53 4.65 -3.96
C VAL A 66 3.89 4.82 -2.58
N VAL A 67 4.42 4.18 -1.54
CA VAL A 67 3.96 4.32 -0.15
C VAL A 67 3.93 5.79 0.29
N GLU A 68 5.04 6.51 0.10
CA GLU A 68 5.14 7.95 0.42
C GLU A 68 4.05 8.77 -0.29
N ARG A 69 3.83 8.51 -1.59
CA ARG A 69 2.79 9.20 -2.37
C ARG A 69 1.38 8.85 -1.92
N LEU A 70 1.13 7.60 -1.53
CA LEU A 70 -0.18 7.16 -1.03
C LEU A 70 -0.54 7.88 0.27
N VAL A 71 0.40 7.95 1.22
CA VAL A 71 0.18 8.64 2.49
C VAL A 71 0.04 10.14 2.30
N TRP A 72 0.80 10.73 1.37
CA TRP A 72 0.61 12.13 1.01
C TRP A 72 -0.78 12.39 0.40
N ALA A 73 -1.25 11.53 -0.51
CA ALA A 73 -2.58 11.67 -1.12
C ALA A 73 -3.72 11.52 -0.11
N MET A 74 -3.54 10.69 0.93
CA MET A 74 -4.47 10.56 2.05
C MET A 74 -4.53 11.81 2.93
N ASN A 75 -3.49 12.65 2.92
CA ASN A 75 -3.38 13.82 3.78
C ASN A 75 -3.93 15.13 3.16
N GLU A 76 -4.09 15.21 1.83
CA GLU A 76 -4.39 16.48 1.13
C GLU A 76 -5.90 16.77 0.94
N GLU A 77 -6.82 16.23 1.75
CA GLU A 77 -8.28 16.34 1.49
C GLU A 77 -8.62 16.00 0.02
N SER A 78 -7.85 15.11 -0.61
CA SER A 78 -8.01 14.84 -2.04
C SER A 78 -9.29 14.05 -2.25
N GLY A 79 -10.34 14.77 -2.63
CA GLY A 79 -11.65 14.21 -2.95
C GLY A 79 -11.51 12.91 -3.74
N THR A 80 -12.11 11.85 -3.19
CA THR A 80 -12.40 10.56 -3.84
C THR A 80 -11.22 9.66 -4.27
N ASN A 81 -9.97 10.15 -4.37
CA ASN A 81 -8.86 9.37 -4.95
C ASN A 81 -7.98 8.61 -3.95
N ALA A 82 -8.18 8.78 -2.64
CA ALA A 82 -7.39 8.08 -1.62
C ALA A 82 -8.05 6.80 -1.07
N TYR A 83 -9.28 6.45 -1.49
CA TYR A 83 -10.06 5.37 -0.85
C TYR A 83 -9.37 3.99 -0.84
N SER A 84 -8.63 3.63 -1.88
CA SER A 84 -7.92 2.35 -1.92
C SER A 84 -6.46 2.43 -1.44
N ALA A 85 -5.96 3.62 -1.12
CA ALA A 85 -4.60 3.80 -0.60
C ALA A 85 -4.39 3.01 0.71
N PRO A 86 -5.30 3.05 1.70
CA PRO A 86 -5.15 2.24 2.90
C PRO A 86 -5.13 0.74 2.63
N ASP A 87 -5.89 0.22 1.66
CA ASP A 87 -5.88 -1.21 1.31
C ASP A 87 -4.51 -1.64 0.77
N VAL A 88 -3.87 -0.80 -0.06
CA VAL A 88 -2.50 -1.03 -0.55
C VAL A 88 -1.51 -1.05 0.63
N LEU A 89 -1.60 -0.05 1.51
CA LEU A 89 -0.71 0.09 2.66
C LEU A 89 -0.88 -1.05 3.66
N LEU A 90 -2.11 -1.56 3.84
CA LEU A 90 -2.39 -2.70 4.70
C LEU A 90 -1.71 -3.97 4.18
N GLU A 91 -1.83 -4.28 2.89
CA GLU A 91 -1.20 -5.46 2.29
C GLU A 91 0.33 -5.36 2.28
N LEU A 92 0.88 -4.15 2.09
CA LEU A 92 2.30 -3.90 2.26
C LEU A 92 2.73 -4.04 3.72
N ALA A 93 1.98 -3.52 4.69
CA ALA A 93 2.31 -3.66 6.11
C ALA A 93 2.27 -5.13 6.58
N ARG A 94 1.40 -5.96 5.99
CA ARG A 94 1.36 -7.42 6.24
C ARG A 94 2.59 -8.14 5.74
N SER A 95 3.07 -7.75 4.56
CA SER A 95 4.07 -8.54 3.81
C SER A 95 5.48 -7.98 3.91
N LYS A 96 5.59 -6.65 4.02
CA LYS A 96 6.80 -5.81 3.89
C LYS A 96 6.71 -4.60 4.84
N PRO A 97 6.58 -4.81 6.16
CA PRO A 97 6.37 -3.73 7.13
C PRO A 97 7.46 -2.64 7.07
N GLU A 98 8.69 -3.01 6.73
CA GLU A 98 9.84 -2.10 6.58
C GLU A 98 9.64 -1.03 5.49
N LEU A 99 8.75 -1.25 4.52
CA LEU A 99 8.43 -0.28 3.49
C LEU A 99 7.39 0.75 3.94
N VAL A 100 6.56 0.39 4.92
CA VAL A 100 5.48 1.24 5.46
C VAL A 100 5.93 1.94 6.73
N GLU A 101 6.84 1.35 7.49
CA GLU A 101 7.36 1.92 8.74
C GLU A 101 7.81 3.39 8.63
N PRO A 102 8.55 3.81 7.58
CA PRO A 102 9.03 5.19 7.50
C PRO A 102 7.95 6.27 7.40
N VAL A 103 6.69 5.89 7.11
CA VAL A 103 5.55 6.81 7.00
C VAL A 103 4.57 6.67 8.18
N ILE A 104 4.98 6.01 9.27
CA ILE A 104 4.19 5.86 10.49
C ILE A 104 3.75 7.22 11.07
N PRO A 105 4.60 8.26 11.18
CA PRO A 105 4.18 9.56 11.71
C PRO A 105 3.03 10.19 10.92
N GLU A 106 3.11 10.16 9.60
CA GLU A 106 2.09 10.70 8.71
C GLU A 106 0.82 9.86 8.74
N LEU A 107 0.93 8.53 8.84
CA LEU A 107 -0.23 7.65 9.03
C LEU A 107 -0.94 7.92 10.36
N ASN A 108 -0.18 8.16 11.44
CA ASN A 108 -0.75 8.52 12.74
C ASN A 108 -1.48 9.85 12.70
N ARG A 109 -0.98 10.81 11.90
CA ARG A 109 -1.70 12.07 11.65
C ARG A 109 -3.02 11.83 10.91
N VAL A 110 -3.01 11.09 9.80
CA VAL A 110 -4.24 10.73 9.06
C VAL A 110 -5.26 10.06 9.96
N ALA A 111 -4.81 9.12 10.81
CA ALA A 111 -5.64 8.39 11.75
C ALA A 111 -6.36 9.29 12.78
N GLN A 112 -5.82 10.48 13.07
CA GLN A 112 -6.37 11.40 14.06
C GLN A 112 -7.25 12.49 13.44
N GLU A 113 -7.02 12.85 12.18
CA GLU A 113 -7.62 14.04 11.56
C GLU A 113 -8.77 13.71 10.59
N ASP A 114 -8.79 12.53 9.96
CA ASP A 114 -9.80 12.18 8.93
C ASP A 114 -10.78 11.11 9.44
N CYS A 115 -12.09 11.41 9.46
CA CYS A 115 -13.11 10.47 9.95
C CYS A 115 -13.45 9.33 8.99
N THR A 116 -13.06 9.40 7.72
CA THR A 116 -13.32 8.37 6.70
C THR A 116 -12.11 7.49 6.42
N ILE A 117 -10.95 8.11 6.21
CA ILE A 117 -9.69 7.42 5.92
C ILE A 117 -8.99 7.02 7.23
N GLY A 118 -9.23 7.75 8.32
CA GLY A 118 -8.53 7.56 9.60
C GLY A 118 -8.76 6.19 10.23
N ASP A 119 -9.94 5.59 10.08
CA ASP A 119 -10.20 4.22 10.55
C ASP A 119 -9.28 3.21 9.86
N ARG A 120 -9.13 3.32 8.53
CA ARG A 120 -8.25 2.43 7.76
C ARG A 120 -6.77 2.72 8.01
N ALA A 121 -6.38 3.99 8.18
CA ALA A 121 -5.03 4.33 8.61
C ALA A 121 -4.73 3.74 10.00
N SER A 122 -5.70 3.77 10.91
CA SER A 122 -5.62 3.13 12.24
C SER A 122 -5.45 1.62 12.12
N GLU A 123 -6.15 0.95 11.20
CA GLU A 123 -5.94 -0.49 10.94
C GLU A 123 -4.51 -0.82 10.50
N VAL A 124 -3.93 0.01 9.61
CA VAL A 124 -2.53 -0.16 9.18
C VAL A 124 -1.57 0.00 10.38
N LEU A 125 -1.78 1.02 11.20
CA LEU A 125 -0.99 1.24 12.42
C LEU A 125 -1.14 0.09 13.42
N GLN A 126 -2.37 -0.37 13.68
CA GLN A 126 -2.61 -1.50 14.57
C GLN A 126 -1.91 -2.77 14.10
N LEU A 127 -1.88 -3.01 12.78
CA LEU A 127 -1.15 -4.14 12.21
C LEU A 127 0.37 -4.00 12.42
N LEU A 128 0.93 -2.83 12.11
CA LEU A 128 2.35 -2.55 12.31
C LEU A 128 2.75 -2.68 13.80
N GLY A 129 1.90 -2.19 14.71
CA GLY A 129 2.13 -2.26 16.16
C GLY A 129 2.07 -3.67 16.76
N LYS A 130 1.60 -4.69 16.01
CA LYS A 130 1.72 -6.10 16.40
C LYS A 130 3.16 -6.61 16.28
N ASN A 131 4.00 -5.94 15.50
CA ASN A 131 5.42 -6.24 15.42
C ASN A 131 6.17 -5.54 16.58
N PRO A 132 6.76 -6.28 17.54
CA PRO A 132 7.46 -5.69 18.68
C PRO A 132 8.62 -4.78 18.29
N ASP A 133 9.32 -5.07 17.20
CA ASP A 133 10.46 -4.28 16.75
C ASP A 133 10.01 -2.92 16.23
N VAL A 134 8.93 -2.91 15.43
CA VAL A 134 8.30 -1.66 14.95
C VAL A 134 7.78 -0.87 16.15
N ARG A 135 7.12 -1.55 17.10
CA ARG A 135 6.60 -0.90 18.30
C ARG A 135 7.70 -0.29 19.16
N GLY A 136 8.83 -0.96 19.29
CA GLY A 136 10.00 -0.47 20.04
C GLY A 136 10.68 0.73 19.39
N ARG A 137 10.61 0.86 18.06
CA ARG A 137 11.14 2.02 17.32
C ARG A 137 10.20 3.24 17.34
N TRP A 138 8.91 3.02 17.52
CA TRP A 138 7.87 4.07 17.53
C TRP A 138 6.99 4.03 18.79
N PRO A 139 7.57 4.05 20.00
CA PRO A 139 6.82 3.88 21.24
C PRO A 139 5.75 4.96 21.45
N GLU A 140 6.00 6.20 21.02
CA GLU A 140 5.08 7.34 21.15
C GLU A 140 3.81 7.18 20.32
N VAL A 141 3.87 6.51 19.17
CA VAL A 141 2.71 6.25 18.32
C VAL A 141 1.86 5.10 18.88
N PHE A 142 2.50 4.09 19.47
CA PHE A 142 1.82 2.88 19.95
C PHE A 142 1.60 2.81 21.46
N ALA A 143 1.94 3.86 22.20
CA ALA A 143 1.67 4.00 23.64
C ALA A 143 0.19 4.27 23.92
N VAL A 144 -0.49 4.99 23.02
CA VAL A 144 -1.92 5.29 23.08
C VAL A 144 -2.59 4.67 21.85
N PRO A 145 -3.67 3.87 21.99
CA PRO A 145 -4.35 3.31 20.83
C PRO A 145 -4.82 4.43 19.88
N PRO A 146 -4.51 4.36 18.57
CA PRO A 146 -5.06 5.31 17.60
C PRO A 146 -6.60 5.24 17.64
N GLY A 147 -7.27 6.39 17.70
CA GLY A 147 -8.74 6.51 17.76
C GLY A 147 -9.37 6.69 19.15
N ARG A 148 -8.59 6.91 20.21
CA ARG A 148 -9.11 7.42 21.50
C ARG A 148 -8.42 8.73 21.89
N ARG A 149 -8.97 9.86 21.45
CA ARG A 149 -8.83 11.15 22.14
C ARG A 149 -10.19 11.80 22.19
#